data_AF-A0A087TPI3-F1
#
_entry.id   AF-A0A087TPI3-F1
#
_cell.length_a   1.000
_cell.length_b   1.000
_cell.length_c   1.000
_cell.angle_alpha   90.00
_cell.angle_beta   90.00
_cell.angle_gamma   90.00
#
_symmetry.space_group_name_H-M   'P 1'
#
loop_
_entity.id
_entity.type
_entity.pdbx_description
1 polymer ?
#
loop_
_entity_poly.entity_id
_entity_poly.type
_entity_poly.pdbx_seq_one_letter_code
_entity_poly.pdbx_strand_id
1 'polypeptide(L)'
;MEQRPRCVKLKAIFAILGIIAGISILICFIFYKNANAAAWGLLTGIFASVVYSLHRSYLKNTMHLKYTAETLRLTKLCGILCSVLAILSSITYFTLAAVLKQGYKVEGDGYAPAGVFALLALKWTFMMFWEGKRYENFLKNYPESDHGSEVRNIQTIRAPTHYGA
;
A
#
# COMPACT_ATOMS: atom_id res chain seq x y z
N MET A 1 11.22 17.39 7.96
CA MET A 1 11.93 16.21 8.51
C MET A 1 12.37 15.32 7.36
N GLU A 2 13.64 15.43 6.98
CA GLU A 2 14.30 14.70 5.91
C GLU A 2 14.29 13.20 6.20
N GLN A 3 13.51 12.41 5.44
CA GLN A 3 13.59 10.96 5.56
C GLN A 3 14.91 10.49 4.92
N ARG A 4 15.85 10.08 5.78
CA ARG A 4 17.07 9.39 5.36
C ARG A 4 16.69 8.23 4.43
N PRO A 5 17.33 8.08 3.25
CA PRO A 5 16.96 7.08 2.24
C PRO A 5 17.01 5.62 2.74
N ARG A 6 17.71 5.35 3.86
CA ARG A 6 17.77 4.03 4.49
C ARG A 6 16.43 3.58 5.10
N CYS A 7 15.64 4.48 5.68
CA CYS A 7 14.35 4.13 6.29
C CYS A 7 13.32 3.68 5.25
N VAL A 8 13.33 4.29 4.06
CA VAL A 8 12.40 3.94 2.98
C VAL A 8 12.78 2.59 2.37
N LYS A 9 14.09 2.31 2.21
CA LYS A 9 14.58 1.00 1.77
C LYS A 9 14.17 -0.13 2.72
N LEU A 10 14.28 0.09 4.04
CA LEU A 10 13.82 -0.90 5.04
C LEU A 10 12.33 -1.18 4.90
N LYS A 11 11.49 -0.14 4.79
CA LYS A 11 10.05 -0.31 4.59
C LYS A 11 9.71 -1.03 3.28
N ALA A 12 10.47 -0.78 2.21
CA ALA A 12 10.33 -1.50 0.95
C ALA A 12 10.66 -3.00 1.10
N ILE A 13 11.71 -3.34 1.86
CA ILE A 13 12.05 -4.74 2.18
C ILE A 13 10.90 -5.39 2.98
N PHE A 14 10.36 -4.70 3.99
CA PHE A 14 9.20 -5.20 4.73
C PHE A 14 7.97 -5.42 3.83
N ALA A 15 7.75 -4.56 2.83
CA ALA A 15 6.67 -4.75 1.86
C ALA A 15 6.91 -5.99 0.99
N ILE A 16 8.14 -6.25 0.54
CA ILE A 16 8.51 -7.47 -0.19
C ILE A 16 8.25 -8.72 0.67
N LEU A 17 8.68 -8.69 1.93
CA LEU A 17 8.39 -9.78 2.87
C LEU A 17 6.88 -9.98 3.05
N GLY A 18 6.09 -8.90 3.05
CA GLY A 18 4.64 -8.95 3.07
C GLY A 18 4.03 -9.63 1.84
N ILE A 19 4.57 -9.37 0.65
CA ILE A 19 4.13 -10.04 -0.61
C ILE A 19 4.43 -11.54 -0.53
N ILE A 20 5.65 -11.91 -0.13
CA ILE A 20 6.06 -13.31 0.02
C ILE A 20 5.18 -14.01 1.06
N ALA A 21 4.93 -13.37 2.19
CA ALA A 21 4.03 -13.88 3.22
C ALA A 21 2.61 -14.10 2.68
N GLY A 22 2.02 -13.13 1.97
CA GLY A 22 0.69 -13.26 1.38
C GLY A 22 0.59 -14.42 0.38
N ILE A 23 1.59 -14.59 -0.49
CA ILE A 23 1.66 -15.71 -1.43
C ILE A 23 1.82 -17.05 -0.69
N SER A 24 2.66 -17.11 0.34
CA SER A 24 2.82 -18.33 1.14
C SER A 24 1.52 -18.73 1.85
N ILE A 25 0.77 -17.76 2.40
CA ILE A 25 -0.53 -18.01 3.05
C ILE A 25 -1.53 -18.53 2.03
N LEU A 26 -1.61 -17.92 0.84
CA LEU A 26 -2.47 -18.40 -0.25
C LEU A 26 -2.18 -19.86 -0.57
N ILE A 27 -0.91 -20.22 -0.81
CA ILE A 27 -0.52 -21.58 -1.17
C ILE A 27 -0.86 -22.55 -0.03
N CYS A 28 -0.47 -22.24 1.22
CA CYS A 28 -0.75 -23.11 2.37
C CYS A 28 -2.25 -23.35 2.57
N PHE A 29 -3.09 -22.32 2.51
CA PHE A 29 -4.52 -22.46 2.80
C PHE A 29 -5.34 -23.04 1.63
N ILE A 30 -4.80 -23.04 0.41
CA ILE A 30 -5.35 -23.87 -0.69
C ILE A 30 -5.21 -25.36 -0.35
N PHE A 31 -4.05 -25.80 0.17
CA PHE A 31 -3.87 -27.20 0.59
C PHE A 31 -4.80 -27.59 1.74
N TYR A 32 -5.06 -26.68 2.68
CA TYR A 32 -6.00 -26.88 3.79
C TYR A 32 -7.48 -26.74 3.40
N LYS A 33 -7.79 -26.56 2.11
CA LYS A 33 -9.14 -26.36 1.55
C LYS A 33 -9.93 -25.24 2.23
N ASN A 34 -9.24 -24.21 2.72
CA ASN A 34 -9.85 -23.07 3.39
C ASN A 34 -9.79 -21.85 2.46
N ALA A 35 -10.84 -21.69 1.66
CA ALA A 35 -10.92 -20.62 0.67
C ALA A 35 -10.93 -19.23 1.30
N ASN A 36 -11.52 -19.07 2.48
CA ASN A 36 -11.61 -17.79 3.18
C ASN A 36 -10.22 -17.28 3.57
N ALA A 37 -9.43 -18.10 4.27
CA ALA A 37 -8.09 -17.73 4.68
C ALA A 37 -7.15 -17.52 3.48
N ALA A 38 -7.28 -18.35 2.44
CA ALA A 38 -6.55 -18.20 1.18
C ALA A 38 -6.83 -16.85 0.49
N ALA A 39 -8.11 -16.45 0.41
CA ALA A 39 -8.51 -15.16 -0.16
C ALA A 39 -7.91 -13.97 0.61
N TRP A 40 -7.91 -14.03 1.95
CA TRP A 40 -7.25 -13.00 2.76
C TRP A 40 -5.73 -13.00 2.59
N GLY A 41 -5.09 -14.17 2.43
CA GLY A 41 -3.68 -14.26 2.05
C GLY A 41 -3.37 -13.52 0.75
N LEU A 42 -4.17 -13.76 -0.30
CA LEU A 42 -4.03 -13.06 -1.58
C LEU A 42 -4.24 -11.54 -1.44
N LEU A 43 -5.29 -11.12 -0.71
CA LEU A 43 -5.55 -9.70 -0.45
C LEU A 43 -4.38 -9.03 0.28
N THR A 44 -3.79 -9.67 1.29
CA THR A 44 -2.61 -9.12 1.98
C THR A 44 -1.43 -8.93 1.03
N GLY A 45 -1.19 -9.87 0.12
CA GLY A 45 -0.16 -9.77 -0.89
C GLY A 45 -0.39 -8.63 -1.87
N ILE A 46 -1.64 -8.43 -2.33
CA ILE A 46 -2.02 -7.30 -3.19
C ILE A 46 -1.76 -5.97 -2.46
N PHE A 47 -2.23 -5.81 -1.23
CA PHE A 47 -2.03 -4.57 -0.48
C PHE A 47 -0.54 -4.29 -0.24
N ALA A 48 0.25 -5.31 0.10
CA ALA A 48 1.70 -5.18 0.24
C ALA A 48 2.38 -4.76 -1.08
N SER A 49 1.92 -5.28 -2.23
CA SER A 49 2.42 -4.90 -3.55
C SER A 49 2.14 -3.43 -3.90
N VAL A 50 0.96 -2.93 -3.54
CA VAL A 50 0.63 -1.51 -3.73
C VAL A 50 1.51 -0.62 -2.84
N VAL A 51 1.72 -1.00 -1.58
CA VAL A 51 2.63 -0.28 -0.66
C VAL A 51 4.07 -0.30 -1.20
N TYR A 52 4.55 -1.44 -1.72
CA TYR A 52 5.86 -1.54 -2.35
C TYR A 52 5.98 -0.62 -3.58
N SER A 53 4.95 -0.59 -4.43
CA SER A 53 4.91 0.28 -5.61
C SER A 53 5.03 1.76 -5.22
N LEU A 54 4.39 2.17 -4.12
CA LEU A 54 4.51 3.52 -3.57
C LEU A 54 5.96 3.83 -3.11
N HIS A 55 6.60 2.91 -2.38
CA HIS A 55 7.99 3.07 -1.94
C HIS A 55 8.98 3.10 -3.11
N ARG A 56 8.74 2.29 -4.15
CA ARG A 56 9.56 2.27 -5.36
C ARG A 56 9.48 3.60 -6.11
N SER A 57 8.30 4.19 -6.21
CA SER A 57 8.10 5.52 -6.81
C SER A 57 8.82 6.62 -6.01
N TYR A 58 8.77 6.55 -4.68
CA TYR A 58 9.51 7.46 -3.81
C TYR A 58 11.03 7.35 -4.02
N LEU A 59 11.58 6.13 -4.05
CA LEU A 59 13.02 5.89 -4.19
C LEU A 59 13.60 6.32 -5.53
N LYS A 60 12.79 6.42 -6.59
CA LYS A 60 13.23 6.85 -7.92
C LYS A 60 13.19 8.38 -8.13
N ASN A 61 12.86 9.17 -7.10
CA ASN A 61 12.72 10.64 -7.16
C ASN A 61 11.83 11.14 -8.32
N THR A 62 10.98 10.27 -8.88
CA THR A 62 10.14 10.57 -10.05
C THR A 62 8.72 10.94 -9.65
N MET A 63 8.51 11.34 -8.38
CA MET A 63 7.19 11.69 -7.87
C MET A 63 6.59 12.90 -8.61
N HIS A 64 7.41 13.86 -9.01
CA HIS A 64 6.98 15.04 -9.78
C HIS A 64 6.64 14.74 -11.25
N LEU A 65 7.11 13.62 -11.82
CA LEU A 65 6.97 13.32 -13.25
C LEU A 65 5.90 12.28 -13.58
N LYS A 66 5.47 11.46 -12.61
CA LYS A 66 4.62 10.29 -12.89
C LYS A 66 3.43 10.08 -11.95
N TYR A 67 3.35 10.78 -10.82
CA TYR A 67 2.25 10.68 -9.87
C TYR A 67 1.54 12.02 -9.72
N THR A 68 0.42 12.19 -10.43
CA THR A 68 -0.52 13.29 -10.22
C THR A 68 -1.08 13.20 -8.80
N ALA A 69 -1.33 14.33 -8.13
CA ALA A 69 -1.92 14.39 -6.78
C ALA A 69 -3.19 13.51 -6.62
N GLU A 70 -3.88 13.26 -7.72
CA GLU A 70 -5.07 12.41 -7.83
C GLU A 70 -4.80 10.92 -7.52
N THR A 71 -3.72 10.32 -8.03
CA THR A 71 -3.40 8.91 -7.74
C THR A 71 -2.99 8.70 -6.28
N LEU A 72 -2.36 9.70 -5.66
CA LEU A 72 -2.05 9.67 -4.23
C LEU A 72 -3.33 9.76 -3.38
N ARG A 73 -4.30 10.58 -3.80
CA ARG A 73 -5.60 10.71 -3.15
C ARG A 73 -6.43 9.42 -3.28
N LEU A 74 -6.44 8.78 -4.45
CA LEU A 74 -7.08 7.48 -4.68
C LEU A 74 -6.44 6.37 -3.82
N THR A 75 -5.12 6.33 -3.73
CA THR A 75 -4.38 5.37 -2.90
C THR A 75 -4.78 5.53 -1.42
N LYS A 76 -4.88 6.77 -0.93
CA LYS A 76 -5.33 7.07 0.44
C LYS A 76 -6.79 6.61 0.66
N LEU A 77 -7.69 6.95 -0.26
CA LEU A 77 -9.12 6.61 -0.15
C LEU A 77 -9.32 5.09 -0.16
N CYS A 78 -8.63 4.40 -1.08
CA CYS A 78 -8.61 2.94 -1.16
C CYS A 78 -8.08 2.32 0.16
N GLY A 79 -6.99 2.85 0.71
CA GLY A 79 -6.45 2.40 1.99
C GLY A 79 -7.46 2.51 3.14
N ILE A 80 -8.20 3.61 3.24
CA ILE A 80 -9.25 3.79 4.27
C ILE A 80 -10.39 2.79 4.08
N LEU A 81 -10.93 2.68 2.86
CA LEU A 81 -12.03 1.77 2.56
C LEU A 81 -11.65 0.32 2.86
N CYS A 82 -10.47 -0.10 2.43
CA CYS A 82 -9.96 -1.45 2.70
C CYS A 82 -9.67 -1.66 4.21
N SER A 83 -9.26 -0.63 4.95
CA SER A 83 -9.09 -0.74 6.41
C SER A 83 -10.43 -0.98 7.11
N VAL A 84 -11.48 -0.24 6.74
CA VAL A 84 -12.82 -0.44 7.30
C VAL A 84 -13.34 -1.84 6.99
N LEU A 85 -13.20 -2.28 5.73
CA LEU A 85 -13.58 -3.63 5.32
C LEU A 85 -12.81 -4.70 6.10
N ALA A 86 -11.49 -4.54 6.28
CA ALA A 86 -10.69 -5.49 7.04
C ALA A 86 -11.09 -5.58 8.52
N ILE A 87 -11.45 -4.46 9.16
CA ILE A 87 -11.98 -4.45 10.53
C ILE A 87 -13.31 -5.19 10.60
N LEU A 88 -14.27 -4.84 9.72
CA LEU A 88 -15.59 -5.46 9.68
C LEU A 88 -15.49 -6.98 9.42
N SER A 89 -14.66 -7.38 8.46
CA SER A 89 -14.41 -8.79 8.17
C SER A 89 -13.78 -9.51 9.34
N SER A 90 -12.77 -8.91 10.00
CA SER A 90 -12.14 -9.52 11.17
C SER A 90 -13.14 -9.76 12.30
N ILE A 91 -13.95 -8.76 12.64
CA ILE A 91 -15.02 -8.89 13.64
C ILE A 91 -15.99 -10.00 13.23
N THR A 92 -16.42 -10.01 11.97
CA THR A 92 -17.35 -11.02 11.44
C THR A 92 -16.78 -12.43 11.58
N TYR A 93 -15.53 -12.67 11.20
CA TYR A 93 -14.92 -13.99 11.32
C TYR A 93 -14.71 -14.43 12.77
N PHE A 94 -14.33 -13.52 13.68
CA PHE A 94 -14.22 -13.84 15.09
C PHE A 94 -15.59 -14.13 15.72
N THR A 95 -16.63 -13.37 15.38
CA THR A 95 -17.99 -13.65 15.84
C THR A 95 -18.52 -14.97 15.31
N LEU A 96 -18.29 -15.30 14.03
CA LEU A 96 -18.64 -16.62 13.47
C LEU A 96 -17.89 -17.74 14.20
N ALA A 97 -16.59 -17.61 14.41
CA ALA A 97 -15.81 -18.60 15.15
C ALA A 97 -16.38 -18.84 16.57
N ALA A 98 -16.77 -17.76 17.26
CA ALA A 98 -17.38 -17.84 18.59
C ALA A 98 -18.77 -18.50 18.58
N VAL A 99 -19.65 -18.12 17.64
CA VAL A 99 -21.02 -18.63 17.54
C VAL A 99 -21.05 -20.10 17.14
N LEU A 100 -20.24 -20.49 16.14
CA LEU A 100 -20.15 -21.88 15.69
C LEU A 100 -19.36 -22.77 16.66
N LYS A 101 -18.81 -22.21 17.75
CA LYS A 101 -17.92 -22.89 18.72
C LYS A 101 -16.78 -23.66 18.03
N GLN A 102 -16.39 -23.16 16.86
CA GLN A 102 -15.24 -23.67 16.15
C GLN A 102 -14.03 -23.06 16.85
N GLY A 103 -13.28 -23.87 17.59
CA GLY A 103 -12.00 -23.44 18.16
C GLY A 103 -11.01 -22.99 17.06
N TYR A 104 -9.72 -23.00 17.35
CA TYR A 104 -8.72 -22.72 16.31
C TYR A 104 -8.62 -23.89 15.31
N LYS A 105 -9.52 -23.89 14.32
CA LYS A 105 -9.55 -24.87 13.24
C LYS A 105 -8.93 -24.26 11.99
N VAL A 106 -7.89 -24.90 11.49
CA VAL A 106 -7.14 -24.43 10.31
C VAL A 106 -7.71 -25.04 9.02
N GLU A 107 -8.25 -26.25 9.11
CA GLU A 107 -8.74 -27.03 7.96
C GLU A 107 -10.22 -26.77 7.62
N GLY A 108 -10.53 -26.73 6.33
CA GLY A 108 -11.88 -26.54 5.80
C GLY A 108 -12.45 -25.16 6.13
N ASP A 109 -13.69 -25.09 6.62
CA ASP A 109 -14.40 -23.84 6.93
C ASP A 109 -13.96 -23.18 8.25
N GLY A 110 -12.67 -23.24 8.58
CA GLY A 110 -12.12 -22.57 9.75
C GLY A 110 -12.11 -21.05 9.59
N TYR A 111 -12.96 -20.33 10.34
CA TYR A 111 -13.07 -18.87 10.26
C TYR A 111 -12.00 -18.11 11.07
N ALA A 112 -11.47 -18.72 12.14
CA ALA A 112 -10.43 -18.12 12.98
C ALA A 112 -9.18 -17.64 12.19
N PRO A 113 -8.56 -18.45 11.31
CA PRO A 113 -7.41 -17.99 10.52
C PRO A 113 -7.77 -16.85 9.55
N ALA A 114 -8.98 -16.86 8.95
CA ALA A 114 -9.44 -15.77 8.08
C ALA A 114 -9.52 -14.43 8.83
N GLY A 115 -10.01 -14.45 10.08
CA GLY A 115 -10.04 -13.27 10.95
C GLY A 115 -8.66 -12.71 11.29
N VAL A 116 -7.67 -13.59 11.53
CA VAL A 116 -6.27 -13.20 11.76
C VAL A 116 -5.64 -12.59 10.52
N PHE A 117 -5.86 -13.18 9.34
CA PHE A 117 -5.34 -12.62 8.09
C PHE A 117 -6.03 -11.32 7.69
N ALA A 118 -7.31 -11.13 8.04
CA ALA A 118 -7.97 -9.83 7.91
C ALA A 118 -7.29 -8.75 8.77
N LEU A 119 -6.85 -9.06 10.00
CA LEU A 119 -6.05 -8.13 10.81
C LEU A 119 -4.66 -7.86 10.20
N LEU A 120 -4.07 -8.87 9.57
CA LEU A 120 -2.82 -8.69 8.85
C LEU A 120 -3.02 -7.75 7.64
N ALA A 121 -4.13 -7.87 6.92
CA ALA A 121 -4.51 -6.96 5.84
C ALA A 121 -4.76 -5.54 6.37
N LEU A 122 -5.38 -5.43 7.54
CA LEU A 122 -5.59 -4.15 8.23
C LEU A 122 -4.27 -3.42 8.49
N LYS A 123 -3.23 -4.14 8.93
CA LYS A 123 -1.89 -3.55 9.14
C LYS A 123 -1.36 -2.88 7.86
N TRP A 124 -1.47 -3.55 6.71
CA TRP A 124 -0.96 -3.04 5.44
C TRP A 124 -1.78 -1.86 4.90
N THR A 125 -3.10 -1.93 5.01
CA THR A 125 -4.02 -0.86 4.58
C THR A 125 -3.90 0.38 5.47
N PHE A 126 -3.67 0.21 6.77
CA PHE A 126 -3.37 1.31 7.69
C PHE A 126 -2.03 1.98 7.36
N MET A 127 -1.00 1.17 7.06
CA MET A 127 0.31 1.69 6.64
C MET A 127 0.20 2.48 5.33
N MET A 128 -0.61 2.02 4.38
CA MET A 128 -0.90 2.73 3.12
C MET A 128 -1.55 4.09 3.36
N PHE A 129 -2.52 4.18 4.28
CA PHE A 129 -3.15 5.45 4.66
C PHE A 129 -2.15 6.43 5.30
N TRP A 130 -1.32 5.93 6.22
CA TRP A 130 -0.35 6.76 6.93
C TRP A 130 0.70 7.37 6.00
N GLU A 131 1.30 6.54 5.13
CA GLU A 131 2.28 7.02 4.15
C GLU A 131 1.63 7.97 3.14
N GLY A 132 0.40 7.68 2.68
CA GLY A 132 -0.36 8.57 1.79
C GLY A 132 -0.57 9.96 2.39
N LYS A 133 -1.01 10.05 3.66
CA LYS A 133 -1.19 11.32 4.37
C LYS A 133 0.14 12.08 4.55
N ARG A 134 1.23 11.35 4.77
CA ARG A 134 2.57 11.94 4.94
C ARG A 134 3.08 12.56 3.63
N TYR A 135 2.90 11.88 2.49
CA TYR A 135 3.31 12.40 1.19
C TYR A 135 2.46 13.60 0.73
N GLU A 136 1.16 13.60 1.02
CA GLU A 136 0.27 14.74 0.75
C GLU A 136 0.71 15.99 1.52
N ASN A 137 1.02 15.85 2.82
CA ASN A 137 1.56 16.94 3.62
C ASN A 137 2.94 17.43 3.16
N PHE A 138 3.75 16.54 2.56
CA PHE A 138 5.04 16.93 1.99
C PHE A 138 4.88 17.76 0.71
N LEU A 139 3.98 17.35 -0.18
CA LEU A 139 3.65 18.11 -1.39
C LEU A 139 3.03 19.47 -1.07
N LYS A 140 2.13 19.53 -0.09
CA LYS A 140 1.47 20.79 0.33
C LYS A 140 2.45 21.80 0.94
N ASN A 141 3.52 21.32 1.58
CA ASN A 141 4.54 22.15 2.21
C ASN A 141 5.78 22.38 1.31
N TYR A 142 5.76 21.93 0.06
CA TYR A 142 6.81 22.24 -0.91
C TYR A 142 6.59 23.68 -1.39
N PRO A 143 7.48 24.63 -1.06
CA PRO A 143 7.32 26.01 -1.52
C PRO A 143 7.38 26.04 -3.05
N GLU A 144 6.42 26.74 -3.64
CA GLU A 144 6.19 26.95 -5.08
C GLU A 144 7.39 27.58 -5.82
N SER A 145 8.47 27.93 -5.11
CA SER A 145 9.67 28.58 -5.64
C SER A 145 10.50 27.72 -6.60
N ASP A 146 10.41 26.39 -6.55
CA ASP A 146 11.19 25.49 -7.42
C ASP A 146 10.44 25.07 -8.70
N HIS A 147 9.11 25.16 -8.71
CA HIS A 147 8.34 24.88 -9.92
C HIS A 147 8.58 25.95 -11.00
N GLY A 148 8.77 27.20 -10.59
CA GLY A 148 9.06 28.31 -11.49
C GLY A 148 10.50 28.35 -12.02
N SER A 149 11.45 27.62 -11.45
CA SER A 149 12.86 27.55 -11.87
C SER A 149 13.12 26.36 -12.80
N GLU A 150 12.51 25.20 -12.53
CA GLU A 150 12.65 23.99 -13.33
C GLU A 150 11.82 24.06 -14.63
N VAL A 151 10.58 24.59 -14.56
CA VAL A 151 9.76 24.82 -15.77
C VAL A 151 10.40 25.91 -16.64
N ARG A 152 10.98 26.95 -16.05
CA ARG A 152 11.80 27.92 -16.80
C ARG A 152 12.98 27.23 -17.46
N ASN A 153 13.79 26.45 -16.73
CA ASN A 153 14.94 25.77 -17.31
C ASN A 153 14.55 24.82 -18.45
N ILE A 154 13.46 24.06 -18.32
CA ILE A 154 12.98 23.18 -19.40
C ILE A 154 12.49 23.99 -20.60
N GLN A 155 11.86 25.15 -20.41
CA GLN A 155 11.49 26.04 -21.51
C GLN A 155 12.71 26.75 -22.13
N THR A 156 13.71 27.16 -21.34
CA THR A 156 14.96 27.76 -21.83
C THR A 156 15.78 26.75 -22.64
N ILE A 157 15.79 25.48 -22.24
CA ILE A 157 16.46 24.39 -22.97
C ILE A 157 15.68 23.99 -24.24
N ARG A 158 14.35 24.15 -24.24
CA ARG A 158 13.49 23.77 -25.38
C ARG A 158 13.20 24.92 -26.35
N ALA A 159 13.63 26.16 -26.08
CA ALA A 159 13.49 27.25 -27.03
C ALA A 159 14.57 27.12 -28.12
N PRO A 160 14.25 26.72 -29.37
CA PRO A 160 15.19 26.91 -30.48
C PRO A 160 15.39 28.42 -30.66
N THR A 161 16.64 28.85 -30.57
CA THR A 161 17.10 30.17 -30.98
C THR A 161 16.83 30.35 -32.48
N HIS A 162 15.63 30.81 -32.84
CA HIS A 162 15.38 31.42 -34.13
C HIS A 162 15.60 32.93 -34.00
N TYR A 163 16.87 33.34 -34.12
CA TYR A 163 17.25 34.71 -34.45
C TYR A 163 18.42 34.70 -35.43
N GLY A 164 18.24 35.44 -36.51
CA GLY A 164 19.24 35.75 -37.54
C GLY A 164 19.14 34.81 -38.74
N ALA A 165 18.99 35.29 -39.97
CA ALA A 165 18.87 36.64 -40.53
C ALA A 165 18.32 36.45 -41.97
#